data_AF-A0A7V2S4C1-F1
#
_entry.id   AF-A0A7V2S4C1-F1
#
_cell.length_a   1.000
_cell.length_b   1.000
_cell.length_c   1.000
_cell.angle_alpha   90.00
_cell.angle_beta   90.00
_cell.angle_gamma   90.00
#
_symmetry.space_group_name_H-M   'P 1'
#
loop_
_entity.id
_entity.type
_entity.pdbx_description
1 polymer ?
#
loop_
_entity_poly.entity_id
_entity_poly.type
_entity_poly.pdbx_seq_one_letter_code
_entity_poly.pdbx_strand_id
1 'polypeptide(L)'
;MKKFFPITLALLWLAIAGCTSGKHKSASQTKENPSVAVTFARGFAVFHQNGKQRVVVYNPWLKGKKILASFVLVKSHPRKGEIKVPLDSAAVFSATQLNALELLGLLNKVTGISEARFISNKQV
;
A
#
# COMPACT_ATOMS: atom_id res chain seq x y z
N MET A 1 41.51 -50.44 6.27
CA MET A 1 40.82 -49.27 6.86
C MET A 1 40.85 -48.09 5.88
N LYS A 2 40.05 -48.09 4.80
CA LYS A 2 40.06 -47.02 3.76
C LYS A 2 38.71 -46.94 3.01
N LYS A 3 37.57 -46.82 3.71
CA LYS A 3 36.25 -46.73 3.05
C LYS A 3 35.29 -45.66 3.62
N PHE A 4 35.75 -44.82 4.55
CA PHE A 4 34.90 -43.74 5.14
C PHE A 4 35.14 -42.35 4.53
N PHE A 5 36.18 -42.16 3.73
CA PHE A 5 36.54 -40.88 3.14
C PHE A 5 35.58 -40.34 2.03
N PRO A 6 34.91 -41.17 1.20
CA PRO A 6 34.06 -40.61 0.14
C PRO A 6 32.69 -40.13 0.66
N ILE A 7 32.26 -40.59 1.84
CA ILE A 7 30.93 -40.28 2.41
C ILE A 7 30.93 -38.89 3.05
N THR A 8 32.03 -38.50 3.70
CA THR A 8 32.16 -37.16 4.30
C THR A 8 32.23 -36.07 3.24
N LEU A 9 32.85 -36.36 2.08
CA LEU A 9 32.93 -35.42 0.97
C LEU A 9 31.58 -35.22 0.26
N ALA A 10 30.76 -36.27 0.18
CA ALA A 10 29.42 -36.20 -0.39
C ALA A 10 28.43 -35.40 0.48
N LEU A 11 28.52 -35.51 1.81
CA LEU A 11 27.71 -34.69 2.72
C LEU A 11 28.07 -33.20 2.66
N LEU A 12 29.34 -32.88 2.42
CA LEU A 12 29.79 -31.49 2.33
C LEU A 12 29.26 -30.79 1.06
N TRP A 13 29.05 -31.52 -0.03
CA TRP A 13 28.41 -31.01 -1.25
C TRP A 13 26.91 -30.75 -1.10
N LEU A 14 26.20 -31.59 -0.34
CA LEU A 14 24.76 -31.40 -0.07
C LEU A 14 24.48 -30.13 0.76
N ALA A 15 25.42 -29.72 1.61
CA ALA A 15 25.27 -28.52 2.44
C ALA A 15 25.32 -27.20 1.66
N ILE A 16 25.96 -27.17 0.48
CA ILE A 16 26.12 -25.95 -0.34
C ILE A 16 24.95 -25.74 -1.32
N ALA A 17 24.17 -26.79 -1.61
CA ALA A 17 23.00 -26.70 -2.49
C ALA A 17 21.75 -26.12 -1.80
N GLY A 18 21.77 -25.97 -0.47
CA GLY A 18 20.63 -25.57 0.35
C GLY A 18 20.50 -24.06 0.60
N CYS A 19 20.73 -23.21 -0.41
CA CYS A 19 20.47 -21.77 -0.26
C CYS A 19 20.10 -21.15 -1.61
N THR A 20 18.94 -21.52 -2.16
CA THR A 20 18.28 -20.62 -3.11
C THR A 20 17.71 -19.48 -2.29
N SER A 21 18.43 -18.36 -2.24
CA SER A 21 17.95 -17.10 -1.74
C SER A 21 16.53 -16.92 -2.24
N GLY A 22 15.57 -16.94 -1.30
CA GLY A 22 14.19 -16.68 -1.58
C GLY A 22 14.16 -15.36 -2.33
N LYS A 23 13.92 -15.44 -3.65
CA LYS A 23 13.68 -14.27 -4.46
C LYS A 23 12.51 -13.61 -3.75
N HIS A 24 12.79 -12.55 -3.01
CA HIS A 24 11.79 -11.60 -2.59
C HIS A 24 11.04 -11.35 -3.88
N LYS A 25 9.79 -11.80 -3.97
CA LYS A 25 8.93 -11.51 -5.11
C LYS A 25 8.74 -10.00 -5.02
N SER A 26 9.73 -9.25 -5.50
CA SER A 26 9.59 -7.87 -5.90
C SER A 26 8.41 -7.96 -6.84
N ALA A 27 7.27 -7.43 -6.38
CA ALA A 27 5.99 -7.58 -7.03
C ALA A 27 6.23 -7.37 -8.51
N SER A 28 6.13 -8.47 -9.26
CA SER A 28 6.28 -8.43 -10.70
C SER A 28 5.35 -7.33 -11.15
N GLN A 29 5.90 -6.30 -11.79
CA GLN A 29 5.10 -5.29 -12.45
C GLN A 29 4.46 -5.97 -13.66
N THR A 30 3.52 -6.88 -13.41
CA THR A 30 2.53 -7.24 -14.41
C THR A 30 1.92 -5.92 -14.84
N LYS A 31 2.01 -5.62 -16.13
CA LYS A 31 1.36 -4.46 -16.75
C LYS A 31 -0.15 -4.66 -16.65
N GLU A 32 -0.70 -4.55 -15.46
CA GLU A 32 -2.13 -4.50 -15.25
C GLU A 32 -2.60 -3.12 -15.65
N ASN A 33 -3.61 -3.09 -16.50
CA ASN A 33 -4.30 -1.85 -16.81
C ASN A 33 -5.21 -1.48 -15.63
N PRO A 34 -5.26 -0.20 -15.24
CA PRO A 34 -6.21 0.27 -14.25
C PRO A 34 -7.63 -0.09 -14.66
N SER A 35 -8.45 -0.53 -13.70
CA SER A 35 -9.85 -0.87 -13.93
C SER A 35 -10.75 0.36 -13.95
N VAL A 36 -10.26 1.50 -13.45
CA VAL A 36 -10.98 2.78 -13.45
C VAL A 36 -10.17 3.79 -14.26
N ALA A 37 -10.81 4.42 -15.24
CA ALA A 37 -10.24 5.53 -15.98
C ALA A 37 -10.30 6.81 -15.13
N VAL A 38 -9.14 7.27 -14.66
CA VAL A 38 -9.00 8.54 -13.93
C VAL A 38 -8.56 9.62 -14.91
N THR A 39 -9.43 10.58 -15.19
CA THR A 39 -9.20 11.60 -16.24
C THR A 39 -8.35 12.78 -15.76
N PHE A 40 -8.66 13.32 -14.57
CA PHE A 40 -8.09 14.60 -14.13
C PHE A 40 -6.92 14.43 -13.14
N ALA A 41 -6.94 13.37 -12.35
CA ALA A 41 -5.92 13.14 -11.33
C ALA A 41 -4.80 12.24 -11.84
N ARG A 42 -3.57 12.57 -11.44
CA ARG A 42 -2.36 11.80 -11.75
C ARG A 42 -1.73 11.27 -10.47
N GLY A 43 -0.81 10.32 -10.59
CA GLY A 43 -0.06 9.81 -9.45
C GLY A 43 -0.76 8.70 -8.67
N PHE A 44 -1.91 8.21 -9.12
CA PHE A 44 -2.50 6.98 -8.61
C PHE A 44 -3.24 6.20 -9.69
N ALA A 45 -3.60 4.95 -9.40
CA ALA A 45 -4.46 4.11 -10.22
C ALA A 45 -5.34 3.23 -9.34
N VAL A 46 -6.52 2.86 -9.85
CA VAL A 46 -7.47 1.98 -9.17
C VAL A 46 -7.65 0.70 -9.98
N PHE A 47 -7.58 -0.43 -9.29
CA PHE A 47 -7.71 -1.77 -9.85
C PHE A 47 -8.84 -2.52 -9.14
N HIS A 48 -9.56 -3.35 -9.88
CA HIS A 48 -10.49 -4.33 -9.34
C HIS A 48 -9.90 -5.72 -9.55
N GLN A 49 -9.61 -6.44 -8.45
CA GLN A 49 -9.09 -7.80 -8.50
C GLN A 49 -9.72 -8.64 -7.40
N ASN A 50 -10.17 -9.84 -7.77
CA ASN A 50 -10.74 -10.83 -6.83
C ASN A 50 -11.85 -10.23 -5.93
N GLY A 51 -12.73 -9.41 -6.51
CA GLY A 51 -13.81 -8.74 -5.79
C GLY A 51 -13.38 -7.61 -4.84
N LYS A 52 -12.08 -7.26 -4.81
CA LYS A 52 -11.54 -6.16 -4.00
C LYS A 52 -11.10 -5.00 -4.89
N GLN A 53 -11.20 -3.80 -4.35
CA GLN A 53 -10.66 -2.61 -4.98
C GLN A 53 -9.28 -2.30 -4.39
N ARG A 54 -8.29 -2.09 -5.25
CA ARG A 54 -6.92 -1.74 -4.86
C ARG A 54 -6.56 -0.38 -5.41
N VAL A 55 -6.11 0.52 -4.55
CA VAL A 55 -5.60 1.84 -4.92
C VAL A 55 -4.09 1.82 -4.82
N VAL A 56 -3.40 2.14 -5.91
CA VAL A 56 -1.96 2.29 -5.96
C VAL A 56 -1.61 3.75 -6.08
N VAL A 57 -0.77 4.26 -5.18
CA VAL A 57 -0.18 5.59 -5.25
C VAL A 57 1.22 5.45 -5.83
N TYR A 58 1.53 6.23 -6.87
CA TYR A 58 2.83 6.27 -7.51
C TYR A 58 3.73 7.31 -6.86
N ASN A 59 5.02 7.01 -6.79
CA ASN A 59 6.03 7.91 -6.25
C ASN A 59 6.25 9.08 -7.23
N PRO A 60 5.99 10.34 -6.83
CA PRO A 60 6.12 11.49 -7.73
C PRO A 60 7.58 11.91 -7.97
N TRP A 61 8.51 11.48 -7.10
CA TRP A 61 9.93 11.85 -7.17
C TRP A 61 10.79 10.88 -7.99
N LEU A 62 10.26 9.69 -8.29
CA LEU A 62 10.99 8.67 -9.04
C LEU A 62 10.49 8.61 -10.49
N LYS A 63 11.44 8.45 -11.42
CA LYS A 63 11.11 8.18 -12.83
C LYS A 63 10.50 6.79 -12.97
N GLY A 64 9.52 6.69 -13.87
CA GLY A 64 8.70 5.49 -14.08
C GLY A 64 7.62 5.35 -13.00
N LYS A 65 6.51 4.68 -13.30
CA LYS A 65 5.36 4.48 -12.39
C LYS A 65 5.69 3.56 -11.20
N LYS A 66 6.66 3.95 -10.36
CA LYS A 66 7.07 3.20 -9.17
C LYS A 66 6.02 3.37 -8.09
N ILE A 67 5.65 2.26 -7.45
CA ILE A 67 4.65 2.24 -6.39
C ILE A 67 5.25 2.87 -5.13
N LEU A 68 4.61 3.91 -4.60
CA LEU A 68 4.89 4.48 -3.28
C LEU A 68 4.11 3.72 -2.20
N ALA A 69 2.81 3.50 -2.44
CA ALA A 69 1.94 2.79 -1.52
C ALA A 69 0.83 2.05 -2.28
N SER A 70 0.29 1.01 -1.66
CA SER A 70 -0.86 0.26 -2.18
C SER A 70 -1.82 -0.04 -1.04
N PHE A 71 -3.10 0.26 -1.26
CA PHE A 71 -4.17 0.08 -0.29
C PHE A 71 -5.25 -0.82 -0.86
N VAL A 72 -5.77 -1.72 -0.04
CA VAL A 72 -6.91 -2.56 -0.39
C VAL A 72 -8.14 -1.98 0.31
N LEU A 73 -9.16 -1.67 -0.48
CA LEU A 73 -10.41 -1.08 -0.02
C LEU A 73 -11.48 -2.16 0.09
N VAL A 74 -12.19 -2.20 1.22
CA VAL A 74 -13.23 -3.18 1.52
C VAL A 74 -14.48 -2.52 2.07
N LYS A 75 -15.64 -3.17 1.92
CA LYS A 75 -16.92 -2.64 2.43
C LYS A 75 -17.19 -3.01 3.89
N SER A 76 -16.68 -4.16 4.35
CA SER A 76 -16.89 -4.66 5.72
C SER A 76 -15.72 -5.52 6.18
N HIS A 77 -15.58 -5.67 7.51
CA HIS A 77 -14.61 -6.56 8.17
C HIS A 77 -13.15 -6.41 7.65
N PRO A 78 -12.56 -5.21 7.71
CA PRO A 78 -11.20 -5.00 7.21
C PRO A 78 -10.20 -5.87 7.97
N ARG A 79 -9.35 -6.57 7.23
CA ARG A 79 -8.17 -7.22 7.80
C ARG A 79 -7.09 -6.17 8.08
N LYS A 80 -6.07 -6.56 8.86
CA LYS A 80 -4.92 -5.69 9.13
C LYS A 80 -4.33 -5.13 7.83
N GLY A 81 -4.30 -3.80 7.71
CA GLY A 81 -3.78 -3.08 6.53
C GLY A 81 -4.79 -2.83 5.42
N GLU A 82 -6.03 -3.33 5.53
CA GLU A 82 -7.12 -2.97 4.62
C GLU A 82 -7.84 -1.71 5.14
N ILE A 83 -8.37 -0.91 4.21
CA ILE A 83 -9.12 0.30 4.53
C ILE A 83 -10.60 0.04 4.27
N LYS A 84 -11.43 0.15 5.30
CA LYS A 84 -12.88 0.12 5.15
C LYS A 84 -13.36 1.41 4.48
N VAL A 85 -14.21 1.28 3.46
CA VAL A 85 -14.85 2.40 2.76
C VAL A 85 -16.38 2.26 2.74
N PRO A 86 -17.15 3.35 2.93
CA PRO A 86 -16.69 4.72 3.19
C PRO A 86 -15.98 4.85 4.54
N LEU A 87 -15.12 5.87 4.66
CA LEU A 87 -14.39 6.14 5.91
C LEU A 87 -15.38 6.65 6.97
N ASP A 88 -15.22 6.15 8.20
CA ASP A 88 -16.04 6.55 9.34
C ASP A 88 -15.51 7.85 9.97
N SER A 89 -14.19 8.04 9.97
CA SER A 89 -13.52 9.26 10.44
C SER A 89 -12.12 9.44 9.82
N ALA A 90 -11.56 10.65 9.93
CA ALA A 90 -10.19 10.98 9.55
C ALA A 90 -9.62 12.07 10.47
N ALA A 91 -8.33 11.97 10.79
CA ALA A 91 -7.57 13.09 11.31
C ALA A 91 -6.84 13.77 10.14
N VAL A 92 -6.85 15.11 10.12
CA VAL A 92 -6.17 15.91 9.10
C VAL A 92 -5.02 16.69 9.71
N PHE A 93 -3.94 16.81 8.95
CA PHE A 93 -2.68 17.36 9.43
C PHE A 93 -2.29 18.68 8.75
N SER A 94 -3.13 19.17 7.83
CA SER A 94 -2.94 20.47 7.20
C SER A 94 -4.26 21.10 6.77
N ALA A 95 -4.29 22.42 6.70
CA ALA A 95 -5.41 23.18 6.13
C ALA A 95 -5.80 22.71 4.72
N THR A 96 -4.84 22.25 3.91
CA THR A 96 -5.11 21.73 2.56
C THR A 96 -5.96 20.45 2.60
N GLN A 97 -5.66 19.53 3.53
CA GLN A 97 -6.45 18.31 3.70
C GLN A 97 -7.86 18.63 4.24
N LEU A 98 -7.95 19.57 5.19
CA LEU A 98 -9.22 20.02 5.75
C LEU A 98 -10.12 20.66 4.69
N ASN A 99 -9.59 21.61 3.91
CA ASN A 99 -10.33 22.28 2.84
C ASN A 99 -10.77 21.28 1.75
N ALA A 100 -9.93 20.29 1.40
CA ALA A 100 -10.34 19.24 0.48
C ALA A 100 -11.57 18.45 0.99
N LEU A 101 -11.66 18.18 2.30
CA LEU A 101 -12.83 17.54 2.90
C LEU A 101 -14.03 18.48 3.00
N GLU A 102 -13.82 19.77 3.21
CA GLU A 102 -14.88 20.80 3.16
C GLU A 102 -15.55 20.85 1.80
N LEU A 103 -14.76 20.93 0.72
CA LEU A 103 -15.28 20.95 -0.65
C LEU A 103 -16.05 19.66 -1.02
N LEU A 104 -15.76 18.56 -0.34
CA LEU A 104 -16.47 17.29 -0.50
C LEU A 104 -17.69 17.17 0.44
N GLY A 105 -17.95 18.14 1.31
CA GLY A 105 -19.03 18.09 2.31
C GLY A 105 -18.80 17.06 3.41
N LEU A 106 -17.53 16.76 3.73
CA LEU A 106 -17.12 15.68 4.64
C LEU A 106 -16.50 16.19 5.95
N LEU A 107 -16.73 17.46 6.33
CA LEU A 107 -16.21 18.00 7.60
C LEU A 107 -16.70 17.19 8.82
N ASN A 108 -17.92 16.65 8.78
CA ASN A 108 -18.47 15.80 9.83
C ASN A 108 -17.71 14.46 10.02
N LYS A 109 -16.76 14.13 9.15
CA LYS A 109 -15.87 12.97 9.29
C LYS A 109 -14.52 13.33 9.89
N VAL A 110 -14.21 14.61 10.07
CA VAL A 110 -12.96 15.06 10.69
C VAL A 110 -13.09 14.92 12.20
N THR A 111 -12.21 14.11 12.80
CA THR A 111 -12.20 13.89 14.27
C THR A 111 -10.93 14.40 14.94
N GLY A 112 -10.02 14.98 14.16
CA GLY A 112 -8.77 15.52 14.69
C GLY A 112 -8.10 16.45 13.69
N ILE A 113 -7.57 17.56 14.19
CA ILE A 113 -6.86 18.58 13.42
C ILE A 113 -5.57 18.90 14.16
N SER A 114 -4.43 18.89 13.47
CA SER A 114 -3.13 19.19 14.08
C SER A 114 -2.89 20.68 14.31
N GLU A 115 -3.59 21.55 13.58
CA GLU A 115 -3.32 22.98 13.59
C GLU A 115 -4.17 23.72 14.64
N ALA A 116 -3.49 24.31 15.63
CA ALA A 116 -4.12 24.94 16.79
C ALA A 116 -5.18 26.01 16.45
N ARG A 117 -4.98 26.74 15.35
CA ARG A 117 -5.91 27.80 14.90
C ARG A 117 -7.31 27.29 14.56
N PHE A 118 -7.47 25.99 14.29
CA PHE A 118 -8.77 25.39 14.02
C PHE A 118 -9.43 24.78 15.26
N ILE A 119 -8.72 24.61 16.38
CA ILE A 119 -9.27 23.99 17.60
C ILE A 119 -10.44 24.80 18.18
N SER A 120 -10.42 26.13 18.01
CA SER A 120 -11.49 27.03 18.48
C SER A 120 -12.50 27.40 17.39
N ASN A 121 -12.34 26.90 16.16
CA ASN A 121 -13.22 27.24 15.05
C ASN A 121 -14.49 26.40 15.14
N LYS A 122 -15.66 27.03 15.28
CA LYS A 122 -16.95 26.34 15.45
C LYS A 122 -17.42 25.58 14.20
N GLN A 123 -16.82 25.83 13.03
CA GLN A 123 -17.21 25.19 11.77
C GLN A 123 -16.51 23.84 11.54
N VAL A 124 -15.43 23.55 12.29
CA VAL A 124 -14.59 22.35 12.14
C VAL A 124 -14.33 21.64 13.45
#